data_AF-A0ABD1LV09-F1
#
_entry.id   AF-A0ABD1LV09-F1
#
_cell.length_a   1.000
_cell.length_b   1.000
_cell.length_c   1.000
_cell.angle_alpha   90.00
_cell.angle_beta   90.00
_cell.angle_gamma   90.00
#
_symmetry.space_group_name_H-M   'P 1'
#
loop_
_entity.id
_entity.type
_entity.pdbx_description
1 polymer ?
#
loop_
_entity_poly.entity_id
_entity_poly.type
_entity_poly.pdbx_seq_one_letter_code
_entity_poly.pdbx_strand_id
1 'polypeptide(L)'
;MAHVKYEQLREHFARLALRPLSTMGMMHLYGLRLWHRACNTQELYEVAVIDEIQMMADPRRDIVKKICQDTGDELCEQHYESITIAGRAGRRGCLYPDGLATTLHLDDFDYLIECLKQPFDNVKRVGLFRFYEQVELFAGQLPDLSFKQILGKFGENCRLDGSYFLCHHDHIKKIANMLEKVHGLSLENRCNFCFAPVNVRDPKAMYHLLRDATSFGQKLPVNVAMGMPKSSARNDSELLDLEIRHRVLSMYLWLSNHFDEETFSYAKKVEATPSCIC
;
A
#
# COMPACT_ATOMS: atom_id res chain seq x y z
N MET A 1 7.40 23.19 -23.91
CA MET A 1 7.22 22.40 -25.15
C MET A 1 6.34 21.14 -24.98
N ALA A 2 5.49 21.07 -23.93
CA ALA A 2 4.59 19.93 -23.67
C ALA A 2 3.10 20.23 -23.89
N HIS A 3 2.73 21.49 -24.18
CA HIS A 3 1.34 21.90 -24.38
C HIS A 3 0.76 21.53 -25.77
N VAL A 4 1.61 21.23 -26.76
CA VAL A 4 1.18 21.02 -28.16
C VAL A 4 0.65 19.60 -28.42
N LYS A 5 0.86 18.63 -27.51
CA LYS A 5 0.42 17.23 -27.71
C LYS A 5 -0.91 16.86 -27.04
N TYR A 6 -1.35 17.61 -26.03
CA TYR A 6 -2.60 17.30 -25.32
C TYR A 6 -3.84 17.62 -26.17
N GLU A 7 -3.83 18.73 -26.92
CA GLU A 7 -4.91 19.06 -27.86
C GLU A 7 -4.96 18.11 -29.07
N GLN A 8 -3.81 17.63 -29.55
CA GLN A 8 -3.77 16.65 -30.64
C GLN A 8 -4.28 15.26 -30.22
N LEU A 9 -4.00 14.82 -28.99
CA LEU A 9 -4.58 13.60 -28.42
C LEU A 9 -6.09 13.76 -28.19
N ARG A 10 -6.54 14.90 -27.65
CA ARG A 10 -7.95 15.20 -27.44
C ARG A 10 -8.73 15.22 -28.76
N GLU A 11 -8.19 15.81 -29.83
CA GLU A 11 -8.80 15.78 -31.16
C GLU A 11 -8.81 14.39 -31.80
N HIS A 12 -7.76 13.58 -31.60
CA HIS A 12 -7.71 12.22 -32.15
C HIS A 12 -8.76 11.30 -31.51
N PHE A 13 -8.93 11.39 -30.19
CA PHE A 13 -9.96 10.65 -29.47
C PHE A 13 -11.38 11.22 -29.69
N ALA A 14 -11.55 12.54 -29.83
CA ALA A 14 -12.84 13.15 -30.15
C ALA A 14 -13.30 12.87 -31.59
N ARG A 15 -12.38 12.81 -32.58
CA ARG A 15 -12.70 12.46 -33.98
C ARG A 15 -13.11 10.99 -34.15
N LEU A 16 -12.62 10.09 -33.29
CA LEU A 16 -13.06 8.70 -33.24
C LEU A 16 -14.44 8.54 -32.57
N ALA A 17 -14.84 9.49 -31.71
CA ALA A 17 -16.12 9.48 -30.98
C ALA A 17 -17.27 10.25 -31.68
N LEU A 18 -17.00 11.06 -32.72
CA LEU A 18 -17.98 12.00 -33.31
C LEU A 18 -18.37 11.70 -34.77
N ARG A 19 -18.40 10.45 -35.22
CA ARG A 19 -19.19 10.12 -36.42
C ARG A 19 -20.65 9.92 -36.05
N PRO A 20 -21.60 10.68 -36.62
CA PRO A 20 -23.01 10.55 -36.27
C PRO A 20 -23.54 9.27 -36.89
N LEU A 21 -23.65 8.22 -36.08
CA LEU A 21 -24.51 7.09 -36.37
C LEU A 21 -25.41 6.86 -35.16
N SER A 22 -26.69 6.92 -35.46
CA SER A 22 -27.84 6.89 -34.56
C SER A 22 -27.77 5.81 -33.47
N THR A 23 -27.87 6.29 -32.23
CA THR A 23 -28.55 5.74 -31.04
C THR A 23 -28.58 4.21 -30.81
N MET A 24 -28.05 3.83 -29.64
CA MET A 24 -28.33 2.63 -28.83
C MET A 24 -27.76 1.27 -29.25
N GLY A 25 -27.22 1.08 -30.45
CA GLY A 25 -26.71 -0.23 -30.90
C GLY A 25 -25.22 -0.54 -30.70
N MET A 26 -24.39 0.44 -30.31
CA MET A 26 -22.92 0.33 -30.47
C MET A 26 -22.11 -0.08 -29.23
N MET A 27 -22.53 0.13 -27.99
CA MET A 27 -21.67 -0.15 -26.82
C MET A 27 -21.29 -1.63 -26.69
N HIS A 28 -22.22 -2.55 -27.00
CA HIS A 28 -21.93 -3.99 -27.04
C HIS A 28 -20.89 -4.37 -28.10
N LEU A 29 -20.88 -3.71 -29.26
CA LEU A 29 -19.98 -4.04 -30.37
C LEU A 29 -18.54 -3.54 -30.15
N TYR A 30 -18.33 -2.46 -29.40
CA TYR A 30 -16.99 -1.94 -29.11
C TYR A 30 -16.29 -2.72 -28.01
N GLY A 31 -17.01 -3.10 -26.95
CA GLY A 31 -16.52 -4.01 -25.91
C GLY A 31 -16.14 -5.37 -26.50
N LEU A 32 -17.04 -5.97 -27.32
CA LEU A 32 -16.73 -7.23 -28.01
C LEU A 32 -15.56 -7.12 -29.00
N ARG A 33 -15.40 -6.01 -29.73
CA ARG A 33 -14.27 -5.84 -30.66
C ARG A 33 -12.93 -5.68 -29.95
N LEU A 34 -12.88 -4.93 -28.85
CA LEU A 34 -11.66 -4.80 -28.04
C LEU A 34 -11.31 -6.12 -27.36
N TRP A 35 -12.30 -6.84 -26.83
CA TRP A 35 -12.12 -8.18 -26.25
C TRP A 35 -11.67 -9.19 -27.32
N HIS A 36 -12.31 -9.21 -28.49
CA HIS A 36 -11.90 -10.05 -29.62
C HIS A 36 -10.51 -9.68 -30.15
N ARG A 37 -10.04 -8.43 -30.00
CA ARG A 37 -8.67 -8.01 -30.35
C ARG A 37 -7.65 -8.41 -29.28
N ALA A 38 -7.99 -8.25 -28.00
CA ALA A 38 -7.17 -8.67 -26.87
C ALA A 38 -7.04 -10.21 -26.79
N CYS A 39 -8.07 -10.95 -27.23
CA CYS A 39 -8.07 -12.41 -27.34
C CYS A 39 -7.64 -12.93 -28.72
N ASN A 40 -7.28 -12.05 -29.67
CA ASN A 40 -6.78 -12.48 -30.97
C ASN A 40 -5.33 -12.93 -30.84
N THR A 41 -5.05 -14.21 -31.12
CA THR A 41 -3.69 -14.79 -31.07
C THR A 41 -2.82 -14.42 -32.29
N GLN A 42 -3.38 -13.71 -33.28
CA GLN A 42 -2.67 -13.32 -34.51
C GLN A 42 -1.96 -11.95 -34.41
N GLU A 43 -2.34 -11.09 -33.45
CA GLU A 43 -1.70 -9.80 -33.18
C GLU A 43 -1.27 -9.76 -31.70
N LEU A 44 0.03 -9.62 -31.45
CA LEU A 44 0.56 -9.55 -30.08
C LEU A 44 0.42 -8.13 -29.54
N TYR A 45 0.01 -8.00 -28.27
CA TYR A 45 -0.12 -6.75 -27.53
C TYR A 45 0.46 -6.88 -26.13
N GLU A 46 0.94 -5.79 -25.54
CA GLU A 46 1.15 -5.69 -24.10
C GLU A 46 -0.17 -5.34 -23.42
N VAL A 47 -0.76 -6.31 -22.73
CA VAL A 47 -2.03 -6.16 -22.03
C VAL A 47 -1.76 -6.10 -20.52
N ALA A 48 -2.19 -5.01 -19.89
CA ALA A 48 -2.34 -4.98 -18.44
C ALA A 48 -3.72 -5.52 -18.08
N VAL A 49 -3.77 -6.74 -17.53
CA VAL A 49 -4.98 -7.24 -16.87
C VAL A 49 -4.98 -6.64 -15.47
N ILE A 50 -5.95 -5.77 -15.21
CA ILE A 50 -6.04 -5.06 -13.94
C ILE A 50 -6.86 -5.92 -12.96
N ASP A 51 -6.16 -6.77 -12.20
CA ASP A 51 -6.75 -7.62 -11.15
C ASP A 51 -6.64 -6.97 -9.74
N GLU A 52 -5.72 -6.03 -9.55
CA GLU A 52 -5.53 -5.32 -8.26
C GLU A 52 -6.63 -4.29 -7.93
N ILE A 53 -7.68 -4.16 -8.75
CA ILE A 53 -8.87 -3.41 -8.32
C ILE A 53 -9.77 -4.35 -7.52
N GLN A 54 -9.30 -4.78 -6.34
CA GLN A 54 -10.11 -5.55 -5.37
C GLN A 54 -11.39 -4.82 -4.93
N MET A 55 -11.60 -3.55 -5.33
CA MET A 55 -12.83 -2.79 -5.06
C MET A 55 -13.82 -2.71 -6.23
N MET A 56 -13.47 -3.16 -7.44
CA MET A 56 -14.41 -3.18 -8.56
C MET A 56 -15.20 -4.49 -8.63
N ALA A 57 -14.53 -5.61 -8.34
CA ALA A 57 -15.07 -6.94 -8.53
C ALA A 57 -15.50 -7.62 -7.21
N ASP A 58 -15.98 -6.88 -6.20
CA ASP A 58 -16.67 -7.53 -5.07
C ASP A 58 -18.16 -7.66 -5.41
N PRO A 59 -18.73 -8.88 -5.55
CA PRO A 59 -20.18 -9.09 -5.65
C PRO A 59 -20.94 -8.49 -4.46
N ARG A 60 -20.24 -8.18 -3.37
CA ARG A 60 -20.76 -7.48 -2.20
C ARG A 60 -20.71 -5.97 -2.34
N ARG A 61 -20.30 -5.37 -3.47
CA ARG A 61 -20.30 -3.90 -3.66
C ARG A 61 -21.68 -3.30 -3.42
N ASP A 62 -22.75 -3.96 -3.85
CA ASP A 62 -24.12 -3.52 -3.57
C ASP A 62 -24.47 -3.67 -2.08
N ILE A 63 -23.95 -4.71 -1.43
CA ILE A 63 -24.08 -4.90 0.02
C ILE A 63 -23.30 -3.82 0.78
N VAL A 64 -22.09 -3.49 0.35
CA VAL A 64 -21.23 -2.46 0.94
C VAL A 64 -21.82 -1.07 0.71
N LYS A 65 -22.32 -0.77 -0.50
CA LYS A 65 -23.08 0.47 -0.79
C LYS A 65 -24.30 0.59 0.12
N LYS A 66 -25.04 -0.50 0.32
CA LYS A 66 -26.19 -0.54 1.22
C LYS A 66 -25.78 -0.35 2.69
N ILE A 67 -24.72 -1.02 3.13
CA ILE A 67 -24.16 -0.84 4.49
C ILE A 67 -23.73 0.62 4.70
N CYS A 68 -22.99 1.21 3.75
CA CYS A 68 -22.60 2.62 3.78
C CYS A 68 -23.80 3.57 3.84
N GLN A 69 -24.87 3.30 3.08
CA GLN A 69 -26.13 4.06 3.16
C GLN A 69 -26.81 3.90 4.52
N ASP A 70 -26.78 2.70 5.11
CA ASP A 70 -27.41 2.39 6.40
C ASP A 70 -26.58 2.91 7.60
N THR A 71 -25.25 2.96 7.50
CA THR A 71 -24.34 3.44 8.56
C THR A 71 -24.02 4.93 8.44
N GLY A 72 -24.31 5.55 7.29
CA GLY A 72 -23.93 6.92 6.97
C GLY A 72 -22.45 7.08 6.60
N ASP A 73 -21.74 5.97 6.33
CA ASP A 73 -20.35 5.98 5.89
C ASP A 73 -20.26 6.25 4.37
N GLU A 74 -19.22 6.97 3.93
CA GLU A 74 -19.00 7.25 2.51
C GLU A 74 -18.11 6.16 1.88
N LEU A 75 -18.57 5.57 0.76
CA LEU A 75 -17.75 4.63 0.00
C LEU A 75 -16.69 5.41 -0.80
N CYS A 76 -15.42 5.24 -0.44
CA CYS A 76 -14.32 5.91 -1.13
C CYS A 76 -13.91 5.13 -2.38
N GLU A 77 -14.31 5.60 -3.57
CA GLU A 77 -13.94 5.01 -4.85
C GLU A 77 -12.55 5.50 -5.28
N GLN A 78 -11.59 4.57 -5.42
CA GLN A 78 -10.19 4.92 -5.71
C GLN A 78 -9.90 4.99 -7.22
N HIS A 79 -10.38 6.05 -7.87
CA HIS A 79 -10.24 6.27 -9.32
C HIS A 79 -8.78 6.44 -9.80
N TYR A 80 -7.90 6.96 -8.94
CA TYR A 80 -6.48 7.22 -9.25
C TYR A 80 -5.67 5.94 -9.56
N GLU A 81 -6.03 4.83 -8.93
CA GLU A 81 -5.31 3.56 -9.09
C GLU A 81 -5.50 2.99 -10.49
N SER A 82 -6.72 3.09 -11.05
CA SER A 82 -7.03 2.59 -12.39
C SER A 82 -6.17 3.26 -13.48
N ILE A 83 -5.97 4.58 -13.40
CA ILE A 83 -5.13 5.31 -14.36
C ILE A 83 -3.66 4.91 -14.20
N THR A 84 -3.18 4.76 -12.96
CA THR A 84 -1.79 4.38 -12.67
C THR A 84 -1.46 2.98 -13.19
N ILE A 85 -2.40 2.04 -13.08
CA ILE A 85 -2.23 0.67 -13.55
C ILE A 85 -2.38 0.61 -15.08
N ALA A 86 -3.42 1.24 -15.65
CA ALA A 86 -3.62 1.28 -17.10
C ALA A 86 -2.42 1.92 -17.83
N GLY A 87 -1.82 2.96 -17.26
CA GLY A 87 -0.63 3.62 -17.77
C GLY A 87 0.66 2.78 -17.71
N ARG A 88 0.63 1.55 -17.19
CA ARG A 88 1.75 0.61 -17.28
C ARG A 88 1.85 -0.04 -18.66
N ALA A 89 0.76 -0.17 -19.41
CA ALA A 89 0.76 -0.73 -20.76
C ALA A 89 1.27 0.30 -21.79
N GLY A 90 2.03 -0.15 -22.80
CA GLY A 90 2.48 0.71 -23.90
C GLY A 90 3.51 1.78 -23.49
N ARG A 91 4.39 1.47 -22.53
CA ARG A 91 5.45 2.40 -22.10
C ARG A 91 6.46 2.62 -23.22
N ARG A 92 7.11 3.80 -23.17
CA ARG A 92 8.18 4.12 -24.12
C ARG A 92 9.31 3.09 -24.02
N GLY A 93 9.61 2.41 -25.12
CA GLY A 93 10.63 1.36 -25.18
C GLY A 93 10.07 -0.07 -25.11
N CYS A 94 8.75 -0.23 -24.92
CA CYS A 94 8.09 -1.51 -25.08
C CYS A 94 8.07 -1.96 -26.55
N LEU A 95 7.98 -3.27 -26.74
CA LEU A 95 7.86 -3.88 -28.07
C LEU A 95 6.58 -3.42 -28.78
N TYR A 96 5.53 -3.14 -27.99
CA TYR A 96 4.24 -2.66 -28.45
C TYR A 96 4.04 -1.21 -27.97
N PRO A 97 4.00 -0.23 -28.87
CA PRO A 97 3.87 1.19 -28.50
C PRO A 97 2.46 1.55 -28.03
N ASP A 98 1.45 0.75 -28.42
CA ASP A 98 0.06 0.92 -28.01
C ASP A 98 -0.27 0.01 -26.83
N GLY A 99 -0.67 0.62 -25.71
CA GLY A 99 -1.11 -0.10 -24.51
C GLY A 99 -2.62 -0.29 -24.47
N LEU A 100 -3.07 -1.47 -24.04
CA LEU A 100 -4.49 -1.77 -23.82
C LEU A 100 -4.75 -2.07 -22.33
N ALA A 101 -5.89 -1.60 -21.83
CA ALA A 101 -6.41 -1.89 -20.50
C ALA A 101 -7.83 -2.42 -20.61
N THR A 102 -8.15 -3.46 -19.84
CA THR A 102 -9.47 -4.10 -19.80
C THR A 102 -9.74 -4.68 -18.41
N THR A 103 -10.99 -4.96 -18.12
CA THR A 103 -11.45 -5.66 -16.90
C THR A 103 -11.54 -7.17 -17.11
N LEU A 104 -11.54 -7.94 -16.01
CA LEU A 104 -11.78 -9.38 -16.04
C LEU A 104 -13.24 -9.69 -16.42
N HIS A 105 -14.20 -8.96 -15.83
CA HIS A 105 -15.62 -9.06 -16.13
C HIS A 105 -16.05 -7.91 -17.04
N LEU A 106 -16.81 -8.23 -18.10
CA LEU A 106 -17.29 -7.24 -19.07
C LEU A 106 -18.24 -6.21 -18.44
N ASP A 107 -19.00 -6.61 -17.42
CA ASP A 107 -19.93 -5.74 -16.70
C ASP A 107 -19.23 -4.55 -16.01
N ASP A 108 -17.93 -4.69 -15.70
CA ASP A 108 -17.11 -3.65 -15.07
C ASP A 108 -16.45 -2.69 -16.09
N PHE A 109 -16.52 -3.02 -17.39
CA PHE A 109 -15.77 -2.31 -18.42
C PHE A 109 -16.23 -0.85 -18.57
N ASP A 110 -17.54 -0.60 -18.52
CA ASP A 110 -18.09 0.76 -18.59
C ASP A 110 -17.65 1.60 -17.38
N TYR A 111 -17.59 1.01 -16.19
CA TYR A 111 -17.10 1.68 -14.98
C TYR A 111 -15.60 2.00 -15.06
N LEU A 112 -14.78 1.10 -15.62
CA LEU A 112 -13.37 1.40 -15.91
C LEU A 112 -13.23 2.61 -16.85
N ILE A 113 -14.04 2.69 -17.91
CA ILE A 113 -14.03 3.84 -18.83
C ILE A 113 -14.36 5.14 -18.10
N GLU A 114 -15.35 5.12 -17.21
CA GLU A 114 -15.72 6.29 -16.40
C GLU A 114 -14.57 6.72 -15.50
N CYS A 115 -13.93 5.79 -14.78
CA CYS A 115 -12.76 6.06 -13.94
C CYS A 115 -11.62 6.72 -14.73
N LEU A 116 -11.32 6.21 -15.93
CA LEU A 116 -10.23 6.73 -16.77
C LEU A 116 -10.53 8.12 -17.37
N LYS A 117 -11.81 8.52 -17.47
CA LYS A 117 -12.23 9.83 -17.98
C LYS A 117 -12.27 10.92 -16.92
N GLN A 118 -12.32 10.55 -15.63
CA GLN A 118 -12.41 11.54 -14.57
C GLN A 118 -11.14 12.41 -14.52
N PRO A 119 -11.28 13.74 -14.38
CA PRO A 119 -10.14 14.61 -14.16
C PRO A 119 -9.54 14.36 -12.77
N PHE A 120 -8.24 14.60 -12.64
CA PHE A 120 -7.58 14.53 -11.33
C PHE A 120 -8.05 15.64 -10.42
N ASP A 121 -8.41 15.29 -9.19
CA ASP A 121 -8.60 16.26 -8.13
C ASP A 121 -7.26 16.90 -7.74
N ASN A 122 -7.29 18.21 -7.52
CA ASN A 122 -6.13 18.90 -6.98
C ASN A 122 -5.94 18.51 -5.51
N VAL A 123 -4.72 18.12 -5.15
CA VAL A 123 -4.35 17.81 -3.76
C VAL A 123 -4.52 19.08 -2.92
N LYS A 124 -5.50 19.07 -2.01
CA LYS A 124 -5.87 20.24 -1.19
C LYS A 124 -5.01 20.40 0.06
N ARG A 125 -4.48 19.29 0.59
CA ARG A 125 -3.75 19.27 1.86
C ARG A 125 -2.62 18.25 1.83
N VAL A 126 -1.57 18.51 2.57
CA VAL A 126 -0.39 17.65 2.68
C VAL A 126 -0.30 17.02 4.07
N GLY A 127 -0.01 15.73 4.10
CA GLY A 127 0.18 14.99 5.35
C GLY A 127 1.55 15.29 5.97
N LEU A 128 1.57 15.70 7.24
CA LEU A 128 2.78 15.89 8.02
C LEU A 128 3.00 14.71 8.96
N PHE A 129 4.27 14.35 9.10
CA PHE A 129 4.73 13.31 10.01
C PHE A 129 5.30 13.92 11.30
N ARG A 130 5.20 13.19 12.41
CA ARG A 130 5.75 13.61 13.71
C ARG A 130 7.22 13.24 13.78
N PHE A 131 8.12 14.20 13.94
CA PHE A 131 9.54 13.88 14.13
C PHE A 131 9.82 13.49 15.58
N TYR A 132 10.83 12.63 15.81
CA TYR A 132 11.15 12.11 17.15
C TYR A 132 11.39 13.24 18.14
N GLU A 133 12.18 14.24 17.75
CA GLU A 133 12.59 15.38 18.57
C GLU A 133 11.38 16.18 19.06
N GLN A 134 10.35 16.32 18.20
CA GLN A 134 9.11 16.99 18.59
C GLN A 134 8.34 16.18 19.63
N VAL A 135 8.31 14.86 19.48
CA VAL A 135 7.65 13.96 20.41
C VAL A 135 8.41 13.88 21.74
N GLU A 136 9.74 13.90 21.70
CA GLU A 136 10.62 13.93 22.88
C GLU A 136 10.43 15.21 23.70
N LEU A 137 10.47 16.37 23.05
CA LEU A 137 10.20 17.66 23.69
C LEU A 137 8.82 17.70 24.33
N PHE A 138 7.81 17.16 23.66
CA PHE A 138 6.44 17.09 24.19
C PHE A 138 6.32 16.09 25.35
N ALA A 139 6.99 14.93 25.25
CA ALA A 139 7.03 13.92 26.30
C ALA A 139 7.72 14.43 27.58
N GLY A 140 8.75 15.27 27.44
CA GLY A 140 9.43 15.90 28.58
C GLY A 140 8.53 16.78 29.45
N GLN A 141 7.40 17.24 28.92
CA GLN A 141 6.38 18.00 29.66
C GLN A 141 5.34 17.09 30.33
N LEU A 142 5.33 15.78 30.03
CA LEU A 142 4.30 14.82 30.42
C LEU A 142 4.94 13.49 30.88
N PRO A 143 5.72 13.49 31.98
CA PRO A 143 6.56 12.36 32.37
C PRO A 143 5.78 11.11 32.80
N ASP A 144 4.55 11.27 33.30
CA ASP A 144 3.74 10.15 33.82
C ASP A 144 2.91 9.43 32.75
N LEU A 145 2.97 9.89 31.50
CA LEU A 145 2.16 9.32 30.42
C LEU A 145 2.89 8.23 29.66
N SER A 146 2.14 7.22 29.25
CA SER A 146 2.65 6.18 28.36
C SER A 146 2.95 6.74 26.97
N PHE A 147 3.83 6.08 26.21
CA PHE A 147 4.16 6.53 24.85
C PHE A 147 2.93 6.60 23.93
N LYS A 148 2.00 5.65 24.06
CA LYS A 148 0.71 5.69 23.34
C LYS A 148 -0.12 6.93 23.69
N GLN A 149 -0.18 7.29 24.98
CA GLN A 149 -0.89 8.46 25.46
C GLN A 149 -0.23 9.76 24.98
N ILE A 150 1.11 9.81 24.98
CA ILE A 150 1.90 10.91 24.43
C ILE A 150 1.56 11.11 22.94
N LEU A 151 1.56 10.04 22.14
CA LEU A 151 1.18 10.12 20.71
C LEU A 151 -0.27 10.60 20.50
N GLY A 152 -1.19 10.20 21.38
CA GLY A 152 -2.57 10.66 21.38
C GLY A 152 -2.65 12.16 21.64
N LYS A 153 -2.13 12.59 22.79
CA LYS A 153 -2.12 14.00 23.20
C LYS A 153 -1.35 14.89 22.23
N PHE A 154 -0.26 14.41 21.64
CA PHE A 154 0.47 15.16 20.62
C PHE A 154 -0.44 15.46 19.44
N GLY A 155 -1.23 14.47 18.98
CA GLY A 155 -2.18 14.67 17.90
C GLY A 155 -3.29 15.66 18.23
N GLU A 156 -3.82 15.61 19.46
CA GLU A 156 -4.87 16.50 19.95
C GLU A 156 -4.40 17.95 20.12
N ASN A 157 -3.13 18.14 20.49
CA ASN A 157 -2.55 19.47 20.73
C ASN A 157 -1.83 20.06 19.51
N CYS A 158 -1.66 19.29 18.44
CA CYS A 158 -1.01 19.74 17.22
C CYS A 158 -1.88 20.76 16.50
N ARG A 159 -1.35 21.97 16.29
CA ARG A 159 -1.99 23.02 15.49
C ARG A 159 -1.27 23.11 14.15
N LEU A 160 -2.01 22.87 13.08
CA LEU A 160 -1.50 22.92 11.71
C LEU A 160 -2.26 23.97 10.91
N ASP A 161 -1.58 24.57 9.94
CA ASP A 161 -2.24 25.40 8.93
C ASP A 161 -3.24 24.55 8.11
N GLY A 162 -4.29 25.18 7.57
CA GLY A 162 -5.36 24.49 6.82
C GLY A 162 -4.85 23.66 5.64
N SER A 163 -3.67 24.01 5.10
CA SER A 163 -3.00 23.30 4.02
C SER A 163 -2.37 21.96 4.45
N TYR A 164 -2.35 21.65 5.75
CA TYR A 164 -1.72 20.46 6.29
C TYR A 164 -2.69 19.64 7.15
N PHE A 165 -2.40 18.35 7.28
CA PHE A 165 -3.02 17.48 8.27
C PHE A 165 -1.96 16.60 8.92
N LEU A 166 -2.21 16.19 10.16
CA LEU A 166 -1.33 15.27 10.84
C LEU A 166 -1.70 13.86 10.44
N CYS A 167 -0.74 13.09 9.88
CA CYS A 167 -1.03 11.74 9.44
C CYS A 167 -1.47 10.84 10.62
N HIS A 168 -2.53 10.06 10.39
CA HIS A 168 -3.06 9.07 11.33
C HIS A 168 -2.26 7.77 11.20
N HIS A 169 -1.78 7.25 12.33
CA HIS A 169 -1.00 6.01 12.35
C HIS A 169 -1.44 5.13 13.51
N ASP A 170 -2.60 4.51 13.34
CA ASP A 170 -3.14 3.60 14.36
C ASP A 170 -2.25 2.37 14.55
N HIS A 171 -1.49 1.97 13.53
CA HIS A 171 -0.48 0.92 13.65
C HIS A 171 0.61 1.30 14.66
N ILE A 172 1.15 2.53 14.61
CA ILE A 172 2.14 3.03 15.57
C ILE A 172 1.55 3.01 16.99
N LYS A 173 0.31 3.49 17.17
CA LYS A 173 -0.35 3.46 18.49
C LYS A 173 -0.57 2.03 19.01
N LYS A 174 -0.89 1.07 18.12
CA LYS A 174 -1.03 -0.35 18.47
C LYS A 174 0.30 -0.94 18.92
N ILE A 175 1.38 -0.68 18.20
CA ILE A 175 2.72 -1.13 18.57
C ILE A 175 3.17 -0.47 19.87
N ALA A 176 2.99 0.84 20.01
CA ALA A 176 3.31 1.59 21.23
C ALA A 176 2.63 0.98 22.46
N ASN A 177 1.33 0.67 22.37
CA ASN A 177 0.57 0.02 23.42
C ASN A 177 1.09 -1.39 23.77
N MET A 178 1.52 -2.16 22.76
CA MET A 178 2.12 -3.47 22.99
C MET A 178 3.48 -3.34 23.72
N LEU A 179 4.30 -2.39 23.30
CA LEU A 179 5.63 -2.14 23.86
C LEU A 179 5.61 -1.56 25.27
N GLU A 180 4.48 -1.05 25.77
CA GLU A 180 4.35 -0.58 27.17
C GLU A 180 4.77 -1.66 28.18
N LYS A 181 4.52 -2.94 27.85
CA LYS A 181 4.87 -4.08 28.71
C LYS A 181 6.38 -4.39 28.72
N VAL A 182 7.14 -3.81 27.79
CA VAL A 182 8.57 -4.04 27.68
C VAL A 182 9.32 -3.01 28.54
N HIS A 183 10.09 -3.52 29.49
CA HIS A 183 10.97 -2.71 30.35
C HIS A 183 12.33 -2.48 29.67
N GLY A 184 13.02 -1.40 30.03
CA GLY A 184 14.37 -1.10 29.52
C GLY A 184 14.43 -0.38 28.18
N LEU A 185 13.28 -0.01 27.58
CA LEU A 185 13.23 0.80 26.37
C LEU A 185 13.14 2.30 26.68
N SER A 186 14.09 3.08 26.16
CA SER A 186 14.01 4.56 26.11
C SER A 186 12.87 5.01 25.19
N LEU A 187 12.51 6.30 25.26
CA LEU A 187 11.52 6.89 24.36
C LEU A 187 11.96 6.79 22.88
N GLU A 188 13.23 7.04 22.60
CA GLU A 188 13.85 6.87 21.29
C GLU A 188 13.69 5.44 20.77
N ASN A 189 14.06 4.45 21.58
CA ASN A 189 13.98 3.05 21.19
C ASN A 189 12.52 2.65 20.94
N ARG A 190 11.59 3.12 21.78
CA ARG A 190 10.15 2.92 21.57
C ARG A 190 9.69 3.51 20.24
N CYS A 191 10.16 4.71 19.89
CA CYS A 191 9.87 5.31 18.59
C CYS A 191 10.38 4.42 17.46
N ASN A 192 11.67 4.06 17.47
CA ASN A 192 12.28 3.22 16.43
C ASN A 192 11.52 1.89 16.26
N PHE A 193 11.21 1.18 17.34
CA PHE A 193 10.41 -0.06 17.25
C PHE A 193 9.00 0.16 16.70
N CYS A 194 8.35 1.30 16.98
CA CYS A 194 7.03 1.60 16.43
C CYS A 194 7.05 1.94 14.94
N PHE A 195 8.20 2.37 14.43
CA PHE A 195 8.43 2.71 13.02
C PHE A 195 8.89 1.53 12.17
N ALA A 196 9.22 0.40 12.81
CA ALA A 196 9.63 -0.79 12.10
C ALA A 196 8.51 -1.26 11.13
N PRO A 197 8.87 -1.69 9.90
CA PRO A 197 7.91 -2.10 8.89
C PRO A 197 7.30 -3.46 9.26
N VAL A 198 6.25 -3.43 10.08
CA VAL A 198 5.54 -4.61 10.56
C VAL A 198 4.08 -4.58 10.12
N ASN A 199 3.57 -5.73 9.69
CA ASN A 199 2.14 -5.88 9.47
C ASN A 199 1.44 -6.17 10.82
N VAL A 200 0.83 -5.15 11.40
CA VAL A 200 0.11 -5.26 12.69
C VAL A 200 -1.11 -6.19 12.67
N ARG A 201 -1.56 -6.62 11.49
CA ARG A 201 -2.65 -7.61 11.34
C ARG A 201 -2.15 -9.05 11.48
N ASP A 202 -0.84 -9.28 11.34
CA ASP A 202 -0.24 -10.61 11.45
C ASP A 202 0.27 -10.85 12.89
N PRO A 203 -0.32 -11.81 13.62
CA PRO A 203 0.11 -12.14 14.97
C PRO A 203 1.56 -12.66 15.05
N LYS A 204 2.06 -13.37 14.03
CA LYS A 204 3.44 -13.88 14.00
C LYS A 204 4.42 -12.71 13.89
N ALA A 205 4.16 -11.77 12.99
CA ALA A 205 4.99 -10.57 12.84
C ALA A 205 5.02 -9.73 14.13
N MET A 206 3.86 -9.52 14.77
CA MET A 206 3.76 -8.80 16.05
C MET A 206 4.47 -9.53 17.20
N TYR A 207 4.39 -10.87 17.23
CA TYR A 207 5.13 -11.69 18.20
C TYR A 207 6.65 -11.50 18.05
N HIS A 208 7.16 -11.55 16.83
CA HIS A 208 8.59 -11.35 16.58
C HIS A 208 9.05 -9.95 16.99
N LEU A 209 8.28 -8.91 16.66
CA LEU A 209 8.58 -7.54 17.09
C LEU A 209 8.63 -7.40 18.62
N LEU A 210 7.66 -7.98 19.33
CA LEU A 210 7.63 -7.96 20.80
C LEU A 210 8.82 -8.70 21.40
N ARG A 211 9.16 -9.88 20.86
CA ARG A 211 10.30 -10.67 21.29
C ARG A 211 11.61 -9.89 21.10
N ASP A 212 11.78 -9.31 19.92
CA ASP A 212 13.00 -8.57 19.58
C ASP A 212 13.15 -7.32 20.48
N ALA A 213 12.06 -6.59 20.70
CA ALA A 213 12.03 -5.47 21.65
C ALA A 213 12.30 -5.90 23.10
N THR A 214 11.81 -7.08 23.51
CA THR A 214 12.04 -7.63 24.86
C THR A 214 13.51 -8.00 25.07
N SER A 215 14.10 -8.71 24.10
CA SER A 215 15.54 -9.04 24.13
C SER A 215 16.38 -7.76 24.17
N PHE A 216 16.05 -6.77 23.34
CA PHE A 216 16.71 -5.47 23.35
C PHE A 216 16.62 -4.78 24.71
N GLY A 217 15.42 -4.70 25.31
CA GLY A 217 15.21 -4.06 26.62
C GLY A 217 15.96 -4.76 27.77
N GLN A 218 16.20 -6.07 27.63
CA GLN A 218 17.01 -6.87 28.56
C GLN A 218 18.51 -6.81 28.26
N LYS A 219 18.94 -6.03 27.27
CA LYS A 219 20.32 -5.96 26.77
C LYS A 219 20.85 -7.33 26.32
N LEU A 220 19.97 -8.16 25.78
CA LEU A 220 20.31 -9.45 25.16
C LEU A 220 20.44 -9.28 23.65
N PRO A 221 21.35 -10.02 22.99
CA PRO A 221 21.44 -10.03 21.53
C PRO A 221 20.11 -10.43 20.90
N VAL A 222 19.65 -9.65 19.92
CA VAL A 222 18.42 -9.90 19.19
C VAL A 222 18.73 -10.90 18.07
N ASN A 223 18.16 -12.10 18.19
CA ASN A 223 18.35 -13.19 17.23
C ASN A 223 17.08 -13.42 16.39
N VAL A 224 17.28 -13.68 15.11
CA VAL A 224 16.24 -14.19 14.21
C VAL A 224 16.02 -15.69 14.48
N ALA A 225 15.24 -16.00 15.52
CA ALA A 225 14.73 -17.36 15.72
C ALA A 225 13.51 -17.58 14.82
N MET A 226 13.77 -17.75 13.52
CA MET A 226 12.85 -18.34 12.54
C MET A 226 13.58 -19.52 11.92
N GLY A 227 12.96 -20.70 11.89
CA GLY A 227 13.55 -21.84 11.21
C GLY A 227 13.82 -21.50 9.73
N MET A 228 14.87 -22.04 9.13
CA MET A 228 15.07 -21.89 7.68
C MET A 228 14.05 -22.77 6.95
N PRO A 229 13.36 -22.26 5.91
CA PRO A 229 12.53 -23.11 5.08
C PRO A 229 13.40 -24.15 4.37
N LYS A 230 12.90 -25.39 4.31
CA LYS A 230 13.64 -26.53 3.73
C LYS A 230 13.31 -26.77 2.26
N SER A 231 12.20 -26.21 1.78
CA SER A 231 11.70 -26.37 0.42
C SER A 231 10.85 -25.18 0.02
N SER A 232 10.67 -25.00 -1.28
CA SER A 232 9.69 -24.07 -1.84
C SER A 232 8.27 -24.41 -1.38
N ALA A 233 7.40 -23.39 -1.34
CA ALA A 233 6.00 -23.56 -1.01
C ALA A 233 5.27 -24.43 -2.02
N ARG A 234 4.39 -25.31 -1.53
CA ARG A 234 3.57 -26.23 -2.34
C ARG A 234 2.09 -25.85 -2.39
N ASN A 235 1.69 -24.90 -1.56
CA ASN A 235 0.32 -24.40 -1.42
C ASN A 235 0.34 -22.97 -0.87
N ASP A 236 -0.81 -22.30 -0.93
CA ASP A 236 -0.96 -20.90 -0.52
C ASP A 236 -0.64 -20.67 0.96
N SER A 237 -0.87 -21.66 1.83
CA SER A 237 -0.57 -21.54 3.26
C SER A 237 0.94 -21.55 3.52
N GLU A 238 1.68 -22.39 2.81
CA GLU A 238 3.15 -22.40 2.84
C GLU A 238 3.74 -21.13 2.22
N LEU A 239 3.13 -20.62 1.13
CA LEU A 239 3.55 -19.36 0.52
C LEU A 239 3.35 -18.18 1.49
N LEU A 240 2.18 -18.12 2.13
CA LEU A 240 1.89 -17.11 3.16
C LEU A 240 2.91 -17.21 4.32
N ASP A 241 3.28 -18.41 4.77
CA ASP A 241 4.30 -18.56 5.82
C ASP A 241 5.68 -18.04 5.37
N LEU A 242 6.09 -18.29 4.12
CA LEU A 242 7.32 -17.72 3.55
C LEU A 242 7.27 -16.19 3.46
N GLU A 243 6.15 -15.61 3.03
CA GLU A 243 5.96 -14.15 3.00
C GLU A 243 6.08 -13.52 4.39
N ILE A 244 5.48 -14.16 5.41
CA ILE A 244 5.58 -13.69 6.80
C ILE A 244 7.04 -13.73 7.26
N ARG A 245 7.76 -14.83 7.01
CA ARG A 245 9.19 -14.93 7.34
C ARG A 245 9.98 -13.83 6.65
N HIS A 246 9.75 -13.60 5.36
CA HIS A 246 10.40 -12.52 4.61
C HIS A 246 10.15 -11.14 5.25
N ARG A 247 8.91 -10.84 5.66
CA ARG A 247 8.56 -9.60 6.36
C ARG A 247 9.27 -9.46 7.71
N VAL A 248 9.37 -10.54 8.48
CA VAL A 248 10.10 -10.52 9.76
C VAL A 248 11.60 -10.30 9.55
N LEU A 249 12.21 -10.88 8.49
CA LEU A 249 13.61 -10.59 8.15
C LEU A 249 13.79 -9.12 7.75
N SER A 250 12.87 -8.59 6.94
CA SER A 250 12.89 -7.18 6.53
C SER A 250 12.81 -6.24 7.74
N MET A 251 11.96 -6.58 8.72
CA MET A 251 11.85 -5.88 9.98
C MET A 251 13.15 -5.96 10.79
N TYR A 252 13.78 -7.14 10.87
CA TYR A 252 15.06 -7.31 11.56
C TYR A 252 16.16 -6.44 10.94
N LEU A 253 16.28 -6.44 9.60
CA LEU A 253 17.24 -5.60 8.89
C LEU A 253 16.96 -4.10 9.08
N TRP A 254 15.69 -3.72 9.12
CA TRP A 254 15.32 -2.35 9.42
C TRP A 254 15.81 -1.95 10.82
N LEU A 255 15.56 -2.80 11.83
CA LEU A 255 16.00 -2.56 13.21
C LEU A 255 17.52 -2.55 13.33
N SER A 256 18.24 -3.45 12.64
CA SER A 256 19.71 -3.49 12.68
C SER A 256 20.36 -2.23 12.10
N ASN A 257 19.68 -1.51 11.21
CA ASN A 257 20.15 -0.23 10.68
C ASN A 257 19.90 0.95 11.65
N HIS A 258 19.05 0.78 12.66
CA HIS A 258 18.70 1.82 13.64
C HIS A 258 19.35 1.61 15.01
N PHE A 259 19.96 0.45 15.26
CA PHE A 259 20.55 0.07 16.54
C PHE A 259 21.96 -0.49 16.33
N ASP A 260 22.74 -0.55 17.42
CA ASP A 260 24.13 -0.98 17.37
C ASP A 260 24.30 -2.44 16.88
N GLU A 261 25.39 -2.67 16.15
CA GLU A 261 25.75 -3.99 15.60
C GLU A 261 25.92 -5.06 16.68
N GLU A 262 26.31 -4.70 17.91
CA GLU A 262 26.43 -5.66 19.01
C GLU A 262 25.08 -6.28 19.37
N THR A 263 24.01 -5.48 19.32
CA THR A 263 22.65 -5.92 19.67
C THR A 263 22.01 -6.68 18.52
N PHE A 264 22.26 -6.26 17.27
CA PHE A 264 21.72 -6.87 16.05
C PHE A 264 22.81 -7.56 15.19
N SER A 265 23.62 -8.40 15.84
CA SER A 265 24.81 -9.02 15.24
C SER A 265 24.54 -10.01 14.08
N TYR A 266 23.28 -10.41 13.85
CA TYR A 266 22.93 -11.35 12.79
C TYR A 266 22.58 -10.67 11.46
N ALA A 267 22.70 -9.34 11.33
CA ALA A 267 22.32 -8.60 10.12
C ALA A 267 22.93 -9.19 8.84
N LYS A 268 24.25 -9.39 8.80
CA LYS A 268 24.95 -9.98 7.64
C LYS A 268 24.45 -11.37 7.26
N LYS A 269 24.08 -12.19 8.26
CA LYS A 269 23.51 -13.53 8.01
C LYS A 269 22.09 -13.42 7.44
N VAL A 270 21.31 -12.47 7.95
CA VAL A 270 19.95 -12.21 7.49
C VAL A 270 19.96 -11.67 6.06
N GLU A 271 20.86 -10.76 5.70
CA GLU A 271 20.98 -10.23 4.32
C GLU A 271 21.27 -11.33 3.28
N ALA A 272 21.99 -12.38 3.68
CA ALA A 272 22.27 -13.53 2.83
C ALA A 272 21.10 -14.52 2.70
N THR A 273 20.02 -14.35 3.48
CA THR A 273 18.90 -15.30 3.59
C THR A 273 17.75 -15.08 2.57
N PRO A 274 17.38 -13.85 2.14
CA PRO A 274 16.31 -13.62 1.16
C PRO A 274 16.46 -14.40 -0.15
N SER A 275 17.70 -14.63 -0.61
CA SER A 275 17.98 -15.47 -1.79
C SER A 275 17.60 -16.94 -1.62
N CYS A 276 17.28 -17.39 -0.40
CA CYS A 276 16.84 -18.75 -0.08
C CYS A 276 15.34 -18.84 0.23
N ILE A 277 14.64 -17.70 0.36
CA ILE A 277 13.20 -17.66 0.67
C ILE A 277 12.34 -17.42 -0.58
N CYS A 278 12.92 -16.78 -1.61
CA CYS A 278 12.32 -16.58 -2.92
C CYS A 278 12.76 -17.66 -3.91
#